data_AF-A0A932V0I6-F1
#
_entry.id   AF-A0A932V0I6-F1
#
_cell.length_a   1.000
_cell.length_b   1.000
_cell.length_c   1.000
_cell.angle_alpha   90.00
_cell.angle_beta   90.00
_cell.angle_gamma   90.00
#
_symmetry.space_group_name_H-M   'P 1'
#
loop_
_entity.id
_entity.type
_entity.pdbx_description
1 polymer ?
#
loop_
_entity_poly.entity_id
_entity_poly.type
_entity_poly.pdbx_seq_one_letter_code
_entity_poly.pdbx_strand_id
1 'polypeptide(L)'
;MSLLRPDLADLPSYQRPPEPSGGARLHMNEPAEDWPEAAKEALLARLRDLPFHQYPERQPELTERLARRLGVPEGGLLLGPSSGALLDLVAMAGLSPGDTVAIPEPGFSLYPMLARRHGGRVRLVSQGTGFPLEPWFAALDCRQIWLTLPNNPTGAWLSPEELEPLLAAIAARPDPPLVVLDEAYAEFAPATHRLAVDRYPNLLLLRTFSKALASAAWRIGYLLGDPALVARLATLQLPYSLPSASLEALDVALDFAADFETAVRAVPERRDRLGSALTDYQTAPRYQAAPRYQAAPSYQAAPSAGNFLHLSPDPSSVLEGAGLKVRRLPGADAARVTVGAEADTARAASALGAVLPAPAPRPRRRLLALDIDGVLIDAGRSFMDSVARALAELRPALPWSDGTFRAFKRLGGFNNDFRLTAGALALAERQGDVDLQPLLESAAGRGFPELEPRMRTLEPIAQVVVQKHYADTIHSERALVALEELRSTGWDLAVLTGRPPDELALAWRVLGFKLPAVCDSAPHLRKPEPAGLLQLADAFRAEDIVFAGDTIDDARCLGAAAALRPELRWRFAAIGPDRGRFASPGDLSFAGLRECLSVLTQEQP
;
A
#
# COMPACT_ATOMS: atom_id res chain seq x y z
N MET A 1 14.75 -2.87 -48.79
CA MET A 1 14.85 -1.86 -47.71
C MET A 1 13.76 -2.17 -46.70
N SER A 2 14.11 -2.40 -45.43
CA SER A 2 13.10 -2.50 -44.38
C SER A 2 12.70 -1.08 -43.98
N LEU A 3 11.42 -0.73 -44.11
CA LEU A 3 10.87 0.55 -43.62
C LEU A 3 10.65 0.52 -42.09
N LEU A 4 10.84 -0.64 -41.45
CA LEU A 4 10.65 -0.86 -40.03
C LEU A 4 11.97 -1.27 -39.34
N ARG A 5 12.02 -1.04 -38.03
CA ARG A 5 13.12 -1.46 -37.15
C ARG A 5 13.35 -2.99 -37.26
N PRO A 6 14.57 -3.44 -37.62
CA PRO A 6 14.83 -4.85 -37.89
C PRO A 6 14.70 -5.74 -36.64
N ASP A 7 14.96 -5.18 -35.46
CA ASP A 7 14.82 -5.87 -34.17
C ASP A 7 13.35 -6.15 -33.78
N LEU A 8 12.38 -5.60 -34.52
CA LEU A 8 10.96 -5.85 -34.34
C LEU A 8 10.39 -6.89 -35.32
N ALA A 9 11.18 -7.38 -36.28
CA ALA A 9 10.71 -8.27 -37.34
C ALA A 9 10.10 -9.57 -36.79
N ASP A 10 10.69 -10.11 -35.72
CA ASP A 10 10.26 -11.35 -35.06
C ASP A 10 9.47 -11.11 -33.76
N LEU A 11 8.98 -9.89 -33.53
CA LEU A 11 8.20 -9.59 -32.33
C LEU A 11 6.84 -10.33 -32.41
N PRO A 12 6.56 -11.31 -31.53
CA PRO A 12 5.32 -12.06 -31.60
C PRO A 12 4.14 -11.14 -31.27
N SER A 13 3.06 -11.25 -32.04
CA SER A 13 1.80 -10.60 -31.69
C SER A 13 1.23 -11.19 -30.40
N TYR A 14 0.71 -10.34 -29.52
CA TYR A 14 -0.02 -10.82 -28.35
C TYR A 14 -1.28 -11.56 -28.80
N GLN A 15 -1.35 -12.85 -28.52
CA GLN A 15 -2.53 -13.65 -28.80
C GLN A 15 -3.43 -13.75 -27.57
N ARG A 16 -4.59 -13.09 -27.67
CA ARG A 16 -5.67 -13.30 -26.70
C ARG A 16 -6.12 -14.76 -26.77
N PRO A 17 -6.31 -15.45 -25.64
CA PRO A 17 -6.98 -16.75 -25.65
C PRO A 17 -8.35 -16.66 -26.31
N PRO A 18 -8.80 -17.70 -27.04
CA PRO A 18 -10.11 -17.70 -27.67
C PRO A 18 -11.22 -17.64 -26.61
N GLU A 19 -12.25 -16.86 -26.92
CA GLU A 19 -13.46 -16.80 -26.08
C GLU A 19 -14.17 -18.16 -26.07
N PRO A 20 -14.81 -18.54 -24.96
CA PRO A 20 -15.66 -19.71 -24.95
C PRO A 20 -16.89 -19.50 -25.83
N SER A 21 -17.34 -20.56 -26.50
CA SER A 21 -18.62 -20.57 -27.22
C SER A 21 -19.84 -20.50 -26.28
N GLY A 22 -19.64 -20.75 -24.99
CA GLY A 22 -20.63 -20.65 -23.92
C GLY A 22 -20.02 -21.03 -22.55
N GLY A 23 -20.73 -20.73 -21.46
CA GLY A 23 -20.27 -21.00 -20.10
C GLY A 23 -19.50 -19.85 -19.44
N ALA A 24 -18.90 -20.10 -18.26
CA ALA A 24 -18.26 -19.07 -17.47
C ALA A 24 -16.82 -18.79 -17.93
N ARG A 25 -16.44 -17.51 -17.92
CA ARG A 25 -15.11 -17.02 -18.32
C ARG A 25 -14.16 -17.01 -17.12
N LEU A 26 -13.41 -18.09 -16.91
CA LEU A 26 -12.42 -18.21 -15.83
C LEU A 26 -10.96 -18.16 -16.31
N HIS A 27 -10.72 -17.60 -17.50
CA HIS A 27 -9.42 -17.64 -18.18
C HIS A 27 -8.70 -16.28 -18.24
N MET A 28 -9.34 -15.18 -17.83
CA MET A 28 -8.79 -13.80 -17.97
C MET A 28 -8.55 -13.08 -16.64
N ASN A 29 -8.77 -13.74 -15.51
CA ASN A 29 -8.73 -13.14 -14.17
C ASN A 29 -9.68 -11.94 -14.08
N GLU A 30 -10.84 -12.02 -14.75
CA GLU A 30 -11.88 -11.00 -14.66
C GLU A 30 -12.68 -11.21 -13.36
N PRO A 31 -13.21 -10.14 -12.77
CA PRO A 31 -14.09 -10.26 -11.61
C PRO A 31 -15.35 -11.06 -11.95
N ALA A 32 -15.81 -11.86 -10.99
CA ALA A 32 -17.01 -12.65 -11.15
C ALA A 32 -18.29 -11.81 -11.12
N GLU A 33 -18.24 -10.71 -10.36
CA GLU A 33 -19.35 -9.81 -10.12
C GLU A 33 -19.13 -8.51 -10.91
N ASP A 34 -20.22 -7.99 -11.45
CA ASP A 34 -20.25 -6.69 -12.13
C ASP A 34 -20.41 -5.55 -11.11
N TRP A 35 -20.39 -4.31 -11.57
CA TRP A 35 -20.64 -3.15 -10.73
C TRP A 35 -22.00 -3.22 -10.03
N PRO A 36 -22.10 -2.72 -8.78
CA PRO A 36 -23.38 -2.50 -8.12
C PRO A 36 -24.32 -1.70 -9.02
N GLU A 37 -25.61 -2.04 -9.02
CA GLU A 37 -26.57 -1.41 -9.94
C GLU A 37 -26.63 0.12 -9.75
N ALA A 38 -26.60 0.58 -8.49
CA ALA A 38 -26.55 2.01 -8.18
C ALA A 38 -25.31 2.72 -8.76
N ALA A 39 -24.15 2.04 -8.81
CA ALA A 39 -22.94 2.59 -9.43
C ALA A 39 -23.09 2.68 -10.96
N LYS A 40 -23.74 1.69 -11.59
CA LYS A 40 -24.05 1.73 -13.02
C LYS A 40 -25.01 2.86 -13.35
N GLU A 41 -26.09 3.02 -12.57
CA GLU A 41 -27.05 4.11 -12.73
C GLU A 41 -26.38 5.48 -12.58
N ALA A 42 -25.52 5.64 -11.56
CA ALA A 42 -24.73 6.85 -11.35
C ALA A 42 -23.83 7.16 -12.56
N LEU A 43 -23.14 6.16 -13.09
CA LEU A 43 -22.30 6.33 -14.28
C LEU A 43 -23.14 6.69 -15.52
N LEU A 44 -24.24 6.00 -15.76
CA LEU A 44 -25.13 6.28 -16.90
C LEU A 44 -25.71 7.70 -16.85
N ALA A 45 -26.02 8.20 -15.65
CA ALA A 45 -26.44 9.59 -15.46
C ALA A 45 -25.33 10.57 -15.87
N ARG A 46 -24.09 10.33 -15.44
CA ARG A 46 -22.95 11.18 -15.81
C ARG A 46 -22.64 11.13 -17.31
N LEU A 47 -22.71 9.95 -17.92
CA LEU A 47 -22.47 9.78 -19.35
C LEU A 47 -23.55 10.46 -20.21
N ARG A 48 -24.79 10.58 -19.72
CA ARG A 48 -25.87 11.28 -20.42
C ARG A 48 -25.58 12.77 -20.59
N ASP A 49 -25.00 13.39 -19.57
CA ASP A 49 -24.72 14.84 -19.55
C ASP A 49 -23.30 15.19 -20.05
N LEU A 50 -22.48 14.18 -20.35
CA LEU A 50 -21.10 14.35 -20.77
C LEU A 50 -21.00 14.91 -22.22
N PRO A 51 -20.30 16.03 -22.45
CA PRO A 51 -20.15 16.59 -23.80
C PRO A 51 -19.16 15.80 -24.64
N PHE A 52 -19.64 14.85 -25.46
CA PHE A 52 -18.79 13.96 -26.28
C PHE A 52 -17.93 14.66 -27.35
N HIS A 53 -18.19 15.94 -27.62
CA HIS A 53 -17.42 16.73 -28.60
C HIS A 53 -16.20 17.44 -27.98
N GLN A 54 -15.97 17.32 -26.67
CA GLN A 54 -14.90 18.00 -25.95
C GLN A 54 -13.80 17.02 -25.52
N TYR A 55 -12.59 17.55 -25.31
CA TYR A 55 -11.48 16.77 -24.79
C TYR A 55 -11.67 16.43 -23.29
N PRO A 56 -11.07 15.33 -22.81
CA PRO A 56 -11.06 14.98 -21.39
C PRO A 56 -10.20 15.94 -20.56
N GLU A 57 -10.82 16.79 -19.72
CA GLU A 57 -10.09 17.76 -18.89
C GLU A 57 -9.98 17.37 -17.41
N ARG A 58 -10.73 16.36 -16.95
CA ARG A 58 -10.81 15.97 -15.53
C ARG A 58 -9.64 15.12 -15.01
N GLN A 59 -8.69 14.73 -15.87
CA GLN A 59 -7.61 13.82 -15.47
C GLN A 59 -6.76 14.37 -14.30
N PRO A 60 -6.35 15.66 -14.26
CA PRO A 60 -5.59 16.21 -13.13
C PRO A 60 -6.37 16.18 -11.80
N GLU A 61 -7.63 16.61 -11.82
CA GLU A 61 -8.54 16.59 -10.66
C GLU A 61 -8.66 15.17 -10.07
N LEU A 62 -8.91 14.17 -10.92
CA LEU A 62 -9.07 12.79 -10.47
C LEU A 62 -7.76 12.13 -10.04
N THR A 63 -6.64 12.56 -10.62
CA THR A 63 -5.30 12.17 -10.17
C THR A 63 -5.05 12.68 -8.74
N GLU A 64 -5.37 13.94 -8.45
CA GLU A 64 -5.25 14.52 -7.11
C GLU A 64 -6.22 13.87 -6.11
N ARG A 65 -7.48 13.64 -6.51
CA ARG A 65 -8.47 12.93 -5.69
C ARG A 65 -7.96 11.54 -5.29
N LEU A 66 -7.43 10.77 -6.25
CA LEU A 66 -6.87 9.46 -5.99
C LEU A 66 -5.61 9.54 -5.11
N ALA A 67 -4.68 10.47 -5.41
CA ALA A 67 -3.44 10.64 -4.66
C ALA A 67 -3.71 10.95 -3.17
N ARG A 68 -4.63 11.89 -2.89
CA ARG A 68 -5.03 12.21 -1.50
C ARG A 68 -5.63 11.01 -0.80
N ARG A 69 -6.52 10.28 -1.48
CA ARG A 69 -7.16 9.07 -0.92
C ARG A 69 -6.15 7.95 -0.61
N LEU A 70 -5.05 7.87 -1.36
CA LEU A 70 -3.98 6.89 -1.18
C LEU A 70 -2.82 7.39 -0.30
N GLY A 71 -2.88 8.62 0.21
CA GLY A 71 -1.78 9.22 0.98
C GLY A 71 -0.48 9.34 0.17
N VAL A 72 -0.58 9.67 -1.11
CA VAL A 72 0.57 9.83 -2.03
C VAL A 72 0.93 11.32 -2.10
N PRO A 73 2.22 11.70 -2.08
CA PRO A 73 2.62 13.10 -2.24
C PRO A 73 2.18 13.67 -3.59
N GLU A 74 2.06 14.99 -3.65
CA GLU A 74 1.86 15.69 -4.92
C GLU A 74 2.94 15.28 -5.94
N GLY A 75 2.50 14.98 -7.17
CA GLY A 75 3.39 14.51 -8.23
C GLY A 75 3.86 13.05 -8.10
N GLY A 76 3.54 12.34 -7.01
CA GLY A 76 3.93 10.94 -6.80
C GLY A 76 3.01 9.90 -7.46
N LEU A 77 1.95 10.33 -8.15
CA LEU A 77 0.99 9.46 -8.85
C LEU A 77 0.86 9.85 -10.32
N LEU A 78 0.96 8.85 -11.21
CA LEU A 78 0.61 8.99 -12.63
C LEU A 78 -0.57 8.09 -12.98
N LEU A 79 -1.70 8.70 -13.34
CA LEU A 79 -2.91 8.02 -13.80
C LEU A 79 -2.82 7.74 -15.31
N GLY A 80 -3.26 6.57 -15.77
CA GLY A 80 -3.22 6.25 -17.20
C GLY A 80 -4.09 5.05 -17.64
N PRO A 81 -4.03 4.68 -18.93
CA PRO A 81 -4.96 3.72 -19.55
C PRO A 81 -4.87 2.26 -19.07
N SER A 82 -3.81 1.88 -18.36
CA SER A 82 -3.68 0.59 -17.66
C SER A 82 -2.28 0.49 -17.07
N SER A 83 -2.08 -0.45 -16.12
CA SER A 83 -0.74 -0.82 -15.68
C SER A 83 0.18 -1.24 -16.84
N GLY A 84 -0.34 -1.96 -17.85
CA GLY A 84 0.43 -2.34 -19.04
C GLY A 84 0.85 -1.17 -19.93
N ALA A 85 0.00 -0.15 -20.10
CA ALA A 85 0.35 1.06 -20.83
C ALA A 85 1.36 1.93 -20.06
N LEU A 86 1.22 1.98 -18.73
CA LEU A 86 2.19 2.66 -17.86
C LEU A 86 3.54 1.91 -17.85
N LEU A 87 3.55 0.58 -17.89
CA LEU A 87 4.77 -0.20 -18.05
C LEU A 87 5.44 0.03 -19.41
N ASP A 88 4.67 0.14 -20.49
CA ASP A 88 5.19 0.50 -21.82
C ASP A 88 5.83 1.89 -21.81
N LEU A 89 5.23 2.85 -21.09
CA LEU A 89 5.79 4.19 -20.87
C LEU A 89 7.09 4.14 -20.08
N VAL A 90 7.16 3.34 -19.02
CA VAL A 90 8.38 3.12 -18.22
C VAL A 90 9.48 2.49 -19.06
N ALA A 91 9.14 1.48 -19.88
CA ALA A 91 10.09 0.85 -20.79
C ALA A 91 10.63 1.85 -21.82
N MET A 92 9.75 2.66 -22.42
CA MET A 92 10.11 3.74 -23.36
C MET A 92 11.05 4.77 -22.73
N ALA A 93 10.78 5.16 -21.48
CA ALA A 93 11.55 6.17 -20.77
C ALA A 93 12.92 5.68 -20.29
N GLY A 94 13.02 4.38 -19.97
CA GLY A 94 14.15 3.83 -19.22
C GLY A 94 15.03 2.83 -19.97
N LEU A 95 14.69 2.41 -21.19
CA LEU A 95 15.45 1.44 -21.98
C LEU A 95 16.09 2.07 -23.22
N SER A 96 17.35 1.72 -23.43
CA SER A 96 18.07 1.86 -24.69
C SER A 96 18.25 0.50 -25.37
N PRO A 97 18.44 0.46 -26.71
CA PRO A 97 18.75 -0.79 -27.39
C PRO A 97 19.95 -1.53 -26.78
N GLY A 98 19.74 -2.78 -26.39
CA GLY A 98 20.75 -3.63 -25.75
C GLY A 98 20.69 -3.67 -24.22
N ASP A 99 19.97 -2.76 -23.57
CA ASP A 99 19.72 -2.81 -22.12
C ASP A 99 19.01 -4.11 -21.75
N THR A 100 19.29 -4.64 -20.55
CA THR A 100 18.70 -5.90 -20.10
C THR A 100 17.62 -5.65 -19.05
N VAL A 101 16.48 -6.32 -19.20
CA VAL A 101 15.36 -6.32 -18.24
C VAL A 101 15.22 -7.71 -17.65
N ALA A 102 15.27 -7.80 -16.32
CA ALA A 102 15.03 -9.06 -15.61
C ALA A 102 13.54 -9.22 -15.28
N ILE A 103 12.98 -10.39 -15.59
CA ILE A 103 11.55 -10.70 -15.43
C ILE A 103 11.34 -12.14 -14.94
N PRO A 104 10.23 -12.46 -14.26
CA PRO A 104 9.98 -13.82 -13.77
C PRO A 104 9.66 -14.81 -14.89
N GLU A 105 10.05 -16.07 -14.71
CA GLU A 105 9.66 -17.20 -15.56
C GLU A 105 9.16 -18.38 -14.69
N PRO A 106 7.88 -18.81 -14.79
CA PRO A 106 6.84 -18.22 -15.62
C PRO A 106 6.39 -16.85 -15.07
N GLY A 107 6.05 -15.94 -15.97
CA GLY A 107 5.66 -14.57 -15.64
C GLY A 107 4.60 -13.98 -16.57
N PHE A 108 4.33 -12.69 -16.41
CA PHE A 108 3.32 -12.03 -17.22
C PHE A 108 3.78 -11.92 -18.68
N SER A 109 3.04 -12.56 -19.58
CA SER A 109 3.43 -12.71 -21.00
C SER A 109 3.61 -11.40 -21.77
N LEU A 110 3.15 -10.27 -21.22
CA LEU A 110 3.35 -8.94 -21.80
C LEU A 110 4.80 -8.44 -21.65
N TYR A 111 5.52 -8.86 -20.59
CA TYR A 111 6.84 -8.32 -20.26
C TYR A 111 7.89 -8.56 -21.34
N PRO A 112 8.11 -9.79 -21.86
CA PRO A 112 9.10 -9.99 -22.92
C PRO A 112 8.81 -9.16 -24.16
N MET A 113 7.53 -8.98 -24.50
CA MET A 113 7.10 -8.20 -25.66
C MET A 113 7.37 -6.71 -25.45
N LEU A 114 7.06 -6.14 -24.28
CA LEU A 114 7.33 -4.72 -24.00
C LEU A 114 8.83 -4.41 -23.95
N ALA A 115 9.63 -5.25 -23.29
CA ALA A 115 11.07 -5.07 -23.25
C ALA A 115 11.68 -5.07 -24.66
N ARG A 116 11.33 -6.07 -25.48
CA ARG A 116 11.82 -6.17 -26.88
C ARG A 116 11.33 -5.05 -27.78
N ARG A 117 10.09 -4.58 -27.60
CA ARG A 117 9.53 -3.44 -28.34
C ARG A 117 10.43 -2.20 -28.24
N HIS A 118 11.03 -1.97 -27.07
CA HIS A 118 11.94 -0.85 -26.83
C HIS A 118 13.43 -1.22 -27.00
N GLY A 119 13.72 -2.33 -27.68
CA GLY A 119 15.09 -2.75 -28.01
C GLY A 119 15.83 -3.42 -26.84
N GLY A 120 15.14 -3.69 -25.73
CA GLY A 120 15.68 -4.35 -24.56
C GLY A 120 15.84 -5.86 -24.74
N ARG A 121 16.84 -6.42 -24.07
CA ARG A 121 17.07 -7.86 -23.90
C ARG A 121 16.34 -8.35 -22.65
N VAL A 122 15.86 -9.59 -22.70
CA VAL A 122 15.12 -10.20 -21.58
C VAL A 122 16.03 -11.19 -20.87
N ARG A 123 16.19 -11.02 -19.55
CA ARG A 123 16.77 -12.02 -18.65
C ARG A 123 15.63 -12.68 -17.89
N LEU A 124 15.38 -13.95 -18.19
CA LEU A 124 14.38 -14.75 -17.48
C LEU A 124 14.95 -15.22 -16.15
N VAL A 125 14.22 -14.96 -15.07
CA VAL A 125 14.57 -15.40 -13.72
C VAL A 125 13.59 -16.50 -13.30
N SER A 126 14.05 -17.75 -13.28
CA SER A 126 13.21 -18.92 -12.99
C SER A 126 12.62 -18.86 -11.57
N GLN A 127 11.29 -18.91 -11.46
CA GLN A 127 10.54 -18.77 -10.20
C GLN A 127 9.79 -20.04 -9.76
N GLY A 128 9.44 -20.91 -10.70
CA GLY A 128 8.44 -21.96 -10.44
C GLY A 128 7.15 -21.37 -9.84
N THR A 129 6.51 -22.09 -8.93
CA THR A 129 5.31 -21.60 -8.20
C THR A 129 5.62 -20.99 -6.82
N GLY A 130 6.89 -20.91 -6.42
CA GLY A 130 7.31 -20.46 -5.09
C GLY A 130 7.90 -19.05 -5.01
N PHE A 131 8.34 -18.48 -6.15
CA PHE A 131 8.96 -17.14 -6.23
C PHE A 131 10.19 -16.95 -5.31
N PRO A 132 11.24 -17.79 -5.42
CA PRO A 132 12.46 -17.65 -4.62
C PRO A 132 13.21 -16.34 -4.92
N LEU A 133 13.81 -15.76 -3.90
CA LEU A 133 14.54 -14.48 -4.00
C LEU A 133 15.96 -14.64 -4.53
N GLU A 134 16.62 -15.76 -4.22
CA GLU A 134 18.04 -16.00 -4.51
C GLU A 134 18.41 -15.73 -5.97
N PRO A 135 17.64 -16.19 -6.98
CA PRO A 135 17.96 -15.93 -8.39
C PRO A 135 17.95 -14.44 -8.77
N TRP A 136 17.21 -13.59 -8.06
CA TRP A 136 17.11 -12.16 -8.36
C TRP A 136 18.37 -11.37 -8.03
N PHE A 137 19.18 -11.84 -7.09
CA PHE A 137 20.47 -11.19 -6.79
C PHE A 137 21.47 -11.28 -7.96
N ALA A 138 21.29 -12.24 -8.86
CA ALA A 138 22.06 -12.33 -10.10
C ALA A 138 21.55 -11.38 -11.21
N ALA A 139 20.50 -10.58 -10.95
CA ALA A 139 19.91 -9.63 -11.89
C ALA A 139 20.17 -8.16 -11.53
N LEU A 140 20.99 -7.88 -10.50
CA LEU A 140 21.29 -6.52 -10.02
C LEU A 140 22.11 -5.67 -11.01
N ASP A 141 22.67 -6.28 -12.05
CA ASP A 141 23.37 -5.63 -13.19
C ASP A 141 22.41 -5.27 -14.34
N CYS A 142 21.15 -5.69 -14.28
CA CYS A 142 20.17 -5.33 -15.31
C CYS A 142 19.83 -3.84 -15.24
N ARG A 143 19.31 -3.28 -16.34
CA ARG A 143 18.83 -1.89 -16.37
C ARG A 143 17.53 -1.74 -15.59
N GLN A 144 16.66 -2.74 -15.69
CA GLN A 144 15.38 -2.76 -14.99
C GLN A 144 15.07 -4.17 -14.46
N ILE A 145 14.31 -4.24 -13.38
CA ILE A 145 13.80 -5.48 -12.77
C ILE A 145 12.29 -5.32 -12.65
N TRP A 146 11.52 -6.19 -13.33
CA TRP A 146 10.05 -6.15 -13.28
C TRP A 146 9.52 -7.38 -12.55
N LEU A 147 8.83 -7.15 -11.43
CA LEU A 147 8.24 -8.18 -10.59
C LEU A 147 6.71 -8.04 -10.65
N THR A 148 5.99 -9.16 -10.80
CA THR A 148 4.54 -9.18 -10.57
C THR A 148 4.29 -9.85 -9.23
N LEU A 149 3.68 -9.14 -8.28
CA LEU A 149 3.41 -9.66 -6.93
C LEU A 149 1.98 -9.27 -6.51
N PRO A 150 1.04 -10.22 -6.38
CA PRO A 150 1.12 -11.65 -6.69
C PRO A 150 1.47 -11.99 -8.15
N ASN A 151 2.31 -13.00 -8.38
CA ASN A 151 2.78 -13.39 -9.70
C ASN A 151 1.67 -13.99 -10.57
N ASN A 152 1.63 -13.60 -11.84
CA ASN A 152 0.77 -14.20 -12.85
C ASN A 152 1.65 -14.99 -13.83
N PRO A 153 1.49 -16.32 -13.95
CA PRO A 153 0.26 -17.09 -13.68
C PRO A 153 0.22 -17.91 -12.39
N THR A 154 1.22 -17.85 -11.53
CA THR A 154 1.39 -18.85 -10.45
C THR A 154 0.63 -18.54 -9.17
N GLY A 155 0.33 -17.27 -8.91
CA GLY A 155 -0.28 -16.79 -7.67
C GLY A 155 0.73 -16.52 -6.55
N ALA A 156 1.99 -16.90 -6.73
CA ALA A 156 3.06 -16.75 -5.74
C ALA A 156 3.22 -15.29 -5.32
N TRP A 157 3.49 -15.05 -4.04
CA TRP A 157 3.62 -13.71 -3.49
C TRP A 157 4.64 -13.74 -2.36
N LEU A 158 5.41 -12.66 -2.25
CA LEU A 158 6.34 -12.41 -1.17
C LEU A 158 5.78 -11.28 -0.33
N SER A 159 5.93 -11.40 0.99
CA SER A 159 5.60 -10.30 1.90
C SER A 159 6.56 -9.13 1.70
N PRO A 160 6.18 -7.91 2.14
CA PRO A 160 7.09 -6.77 2.14
C PRO A 160 8.42 -7.06 2.84
N GLU A 161 8.39 -7.80 3.96
CA GLU A 161 9.56 -8.21 4.72
C GLU A 161 10.42 -9.24 3.98
N GLU A 162 9.79 -10.16 3.24
CA GLU A 162 10.51 -11.14 2.42
C GLU A 162 11.20 -10.44 1.24
N LEU A 163 10.54 -9.49 0.57
CA LEU A 163 11.10 -8.79 -0.60
C LEU A 163 12.19 -7.76 -0.23
N GLU A 164 12.13 -7.21 0.97
CA GLU A 164 13.00 -6.14 1.47
C GLU A 164 14.51 -6.36 1.24
N PRO A 165 15.12 -7.53 1.49
CA PRO A 165 16.54 -7.76 1.25
C PRO A 165 16.95 -7.55 -0.21
N LEU A 166 16.09 -7.89 -1.17
CA LEU A 166 16.34 -7.65 -2.59
C LEU A 166 16.29 -6.15 -2.91
N LEU A 167 15.28 -5.43 -2.43
CA LEU A 167 15.14 -3.99 -2.65
C LEU A 167 16.31 -3.22 -2.02
N ALA A 168 16.73 -3.59 -0.81
CA ALA A 168 17.90 -3.02 -0.15
C ALA A 168 19.20 -3.28 -0.95
N ALA A 169 19.39 -4.50 -1.45
CA ALA A 169 20.56 -4.84 -2.27
C ALA A 169 20.58 -4.09 -3.60
N ILE A 170 19.42 -3.88 -4.22
CA ILE A 170 19.25 -3.05 -5.41
C ILE A 170 19.62 -1.60 -5.11
N ALA A 171 19.06 -1.01 -4.05
CA ALA A 171 19.26 0.39 -3.71
C ALA A 171 20.71 0.71 -3.30
N ALA A 172 21.46 -0.28 -2.80
CA ALA A 172 22.87 -0.14 -2.45
C ALA A 172 23.81 -0.10 -3.67
N ARG A 173 23.30 -0.31 -4.90
CA ARG A 173 24.11 -0.25 -6.12
C ARG A 173 24.42 1.21 -6.48
N PRO A 174 25.63 1.51 -7.00
CA PRO A 174 25.96 2.86 -7.46
C PRO A 174 25.07 3.37 -8.60
N ASP A 175 24.67 2.47 -9.50
CA ASP A 175 23.66 2.69 -10.54
C ASP A 175 22.58 1.62 -10.37
N PRO A 176 21.56 1.88 -9.51
CA PRO A 176 20.57 0.88 -9.17
C PRO A 176 19.60 0.65 -10.35
N PRO A 177 19.24 -0.61 -10.65
CA PRO A 177 18.18 -0.88 -11.62
C PRO A 177 16.88 -0.17 -11.23
N LEU A 178 16.13 0.27 -12.23
CA LEU A 178 14.74 0.68 -12.02
C LEU A 178 13.92 -0.58 -11.68
N VAL A 179 13.28 -0.57 -10.51
CA VAL A 179 12.39 -1.65 -10.08
C VAL A 179 10.97 -1.29 -10.44
N VAL A 180 10.26 -2.19 -11.10
CA VAL A 180 8.82 -2.09 -11.29
C VAL A 180 8.14 -3.22 -10.52
N LEU A 181 7.35 -2.87 -9.51
CA LEU A 181 6.47 -3.78 -8.80
C LEU A 181 5.05 -3.67 -9.40
N ASP A 182 4.64 -4.67 -10.16
CA ASP A 182 3.29 -4.81 -10.70
C ASP A 182 2.39 -5.51 -9.69
N GLU A 183 1.60 -4.71 -9.00
CA GLU A 183 0.67 -5.13 -7.98
C GLU A 183 -0.77 -5.20 -8.51
N ALA A 184 -0.96 -5.65 -9.75
CA ALA A 184 -2.28 -5.78 -10.37
C ALA A 184 -3.29 -6.68 -9.60
N TYR A 185 -2.81 -7.47 -8.64
CA TYR A 185 -3.61 -8.37 -7.80
C TYR A 185 -3.48 -8.07 -6.30
N ALA A 186 -2.91 -6.92 -5.91
CA ALA A 186 -2.65 -6.59 -4.51
C ALA A 186 -3.92 -6.58 -3.65
N GLU A 187 -5.10 -6.37 -4.24
CA GLU A 187 -6.33 -6.36 -3.47
C GLU A 187 -6.76 -7.72 -2.92
N PHE A 188 -6.20 -8.80 -3.47
CA PHE A 188 -6.42 -10.18 -3.03
C PHE A 188 -5.29 -10.71 -2.13
N ALA A 189 -4.20 -9.95 -2.02
CA ALA A 189 -3.01 -10.30 -1.24
C ALA A 189 -3.19 -9.97 0.26
N PRO A 190 -2.39 -10.58 1.16
CA PRO A 190 -2.42 -10.26 2.59
C PRO A 190 -1.93 -8.85 2.93
N ALA A 191 -0.95 -8.34 2.19
CA ALA A 191 -0.38 -7.00 2.35
C ALA A 191 0.04 -6.45 0.99
N THR A 192 0.47 -5.19 0.96
CA THR A 192 0.99 -4.53 -0.23
C THR A 192 2.38 -3.95 0.01
N HIS A 193 3.15 -3.76 -1.06
CA HIS A 193 4.49 -3.18 -1.00
C HIS A 193 4.46 -1.64 -1.02
N ARG A 194 3.31 -1.03 -0.71
CA ARG A 194 3.09 0.42 -0.81
C ARG A 194 4.17 1.25 -0.10
N LEU A 195 4.60 0.82 1.10
CA LEU A 195 5.61 1.54 1.89
C LEU A 195 7.00 1.52 1.25
N ALA A 196 7.29 0.56 0.36
CA ALA A 196 8.57 0.49 -0.33
C ALA A 196 8.77 1.66 -1.31
N VAL A 197 7.69 2.23 -1.85
CA VAL A 197 7.73 3.36 -2.80
C VAL A 197 8.41 4.58 -2.18
N ASP A 198 8.08 4.91 -0.94
CA ASP A 198 8.62 6.09 -0.26
C ASP A 198 10.05 5.85 0.26
N ARG A 199 10.47 4.58 0.33
CA ARG A 199 11.80 4.18 0.81
C ARG A 199 12.83 4.05 -0.32
N TYR A 200 12.39 3.71 -1.53
CA TYR A 200 13.25 3.39 -2.66
C TYR A 200 12.94 4.29 -3.86
N PRO A 201 13.71 5.37 -4.09
CA PRO A 201 13.44 6.32 -5.18
C PRO A 201 13.49 5.72 -6.59
N ASN A 202 14.17 4.57 -6.75
CA ASN A 202 14.27 3.81 -7.99
C ASN A 202 13.17 2.72 -8.12
N LEU A 203 12.10 2.80 -7.33
CA LEU A 203 10.98 1.86 -7.36
C LEU A 203 9.71 2.54 -7.89
N LEU A 204 9.06 1.88 -8.84
CA LEU A 204 7.74 2.23 -9.33
C LEU A 204 6.76 1.10 -9.01
N LEU A 205 5.61 1.45 -8.45
CA LEU A 205 4.56 0.50 -8.12
C LEU A 205 3.36 0.71 -9.05
N LEU A 206 3.00 -0.33 -9.80
CA LEU A 206 1.87 -0.31 -10.73
C LEU A 206 0.64 -0.95 -10.10
N ARG A 207 -0.52 -0.31 -10.30
CA ARG A 207 -1.83 -0.83 -9.90
C ARG A 207 -2.84 -0.69 -11.03
N THR A 208 -3.91 -1.45 -10.94
CA THR A 208 -4.97 -1.46 -11.96
C THR A 208 -6.34 -1.55 -11.33
N PHE A 209 -7.31 -0.84 -11.89
CA PHE A 209 -8.71 -0.97 -11.50
C PHE A 209 -9.40 -2.14 -12.20
N SER A 210 -8.71 -2.82 -13.13
CA SER A 210 -9.27 -3.90 -13.94
C SER A 210 -9.69 -5.13 -13.14
N LYS A 211 -9.17 -5.29 -11.92
CA LYS A 211 -9.40 -6.44 -11.06
C LYS A 211 -10.35 -6.05 -9.94
N ALA A 212 -9.84 -5.48 -8.85
CA ALA A 212 -10.61 -5.29 -7.64
C ALA A 212 -11.86 -4.39 -7.78
N LEU A 213 -11.84 -3.39 -8.67
CA LEU A 213 -12.98 -2.50 -8.89
C LEU A 213 -13.87 -2.92 -10.07
N ALA A 214 -13.83 -4.17 -10.52
CA ALA A 214 -14.64 -4.65 -11.65
C ALA A 214 -14.55 -3.77 -12.92
N SER A 215 -13.43 -3.05 -13.10
CA SER A 215 -13.30 -1.97 -14.08
C SER A 215 -12.42 -2.37 -15.27
N ALA A 216 -12.44 -3.65 -15.65
CA ALA A 216 -11.63 -4.15 -16.76
C ALA A 216 -11.96 -3.44 -18.08
N ALA A 217 -13.24 -3.07 -18.29
CA ALA A 217 -13.70 -2.37 -19.48
C ALA A 217 -13.20 -0.92 -19.57
N TRP A 218 -12.98 -0.25 -18.44
CA TRP A 218 -12.68 1.18 -18.38
C TRP A 218 -11.22 1.54 -18.67
N ARG A 219 -10.34 0.54 -18.66
CA ARG A 219 -8.91 0.69 -18.99
C ARG A 219 -8.28 1.81 -18.16
N ILE A 220 -8.19 1.58 -16.85
CA ILE A 220 -7.60 2.55 -15.92
C ILE A 220 -6.61 1.82 -15.02
N GLY A 221 -5.43 2.40 -14.90
CA GLY A 221 -4.42 2.02 -13.92
C GLY A 221 -3.64 3.25 -13.48
N TYR A 222 -2.79 3.07 -12.48
CA TYR A 222 -1.94 4.13 -11.98
C TYR A 222 -0.57 3.58 -11.60
N LEU A 223 0.38 4.49 -11.51
CA LEU A 223 1.75 4.25 -11.11
C LEU A 223 2.07 5.17 -9.93
N LEU A 224 2.68 4.62 -8.90
CA LEU A 224 3.23 5.34 -7.76
C LEU A 224 4.76 5.31 -7.81
N GLY A 225 5.40 6.39 -7.43
CA GLY A 225 6.86 6.50 -7.46
C GLY A 225 7.35 7.80 -6.82
N ASP A 226 8.67 7.96 -6.78
CA ASP A 226 9.30 9.23 -6.43
C ASP A 226 8.74 10.36 -7.33
N PRO A 227 8.30 11.51 -6.76
CA PRO A 227 7.70 12.59 -7.53
C PRO A 227 8.59 13.12 -8.67
N ALA A 228 9.91 13.13 -8.51
CA ALA A 228 10.80 13.58 -9.57
C ALA A 228 10.81 12.58 -10.74
N LEU A 229 10.85 11.27 -10.45
CA LEU A 229 10.76 10.23 -11.48
C LEU A 229 9.39 10.24 -12.18
N VAL A 230 8.31 10.32 -11.40
CA VAL A 230 6.94 10.35 -11.92
C VAL A 230 6.71 11.58 -12.81
N ALA A 231 7.19 12.76 -12.41
CA ALA A 231 7.11 13.97 -13.22
C ALA A 231 7.80 13.80 -14.59
N ARG A 232 8.95 13.10 -14.64
CA ARG A 232 9.63 12.78 -15.92
C ARG A 232 8.79 11.85 -16.79
N LEU A 233 8.20 10.80 -16.21
CA LEU A 233 7.30 9.90 -16.95
C LEU A 233 6.07 10.63 -17.47
N ALA A 234 5.50 11.54 -16.69
CA ALA A 234 4.34 12.33 -17.09
C ALA A 234 4.59 13.16 -18.37
N THR A 235 5.82 13.66 -18.58
CA THR A 235 6.16 14.40 -19.82
C THR A 235 6.13 13.55 -21.09
N LEU A 236 6.19 12.23 -20.95
CA LEU A 236 6.17 11.28 -22.06
C LEU A 236 4.76 10.71 -22.30
N GLN A 237 3.82 10.94 -21.38
CA GLN A 237 2.44 10.52 -21.53
C GLN A 237 1.76 11.39 -22.60
N LEU A 238 1.02 10.76 -23.51
CA LEU A 238 0.23 11.50 -24.48
C LEU A 238 -0.83 12.36 -23.77
N PRO A 239 -1.09 13.60 -24.25
CA PRO A 239 -2.19 14.40 -23.73
C PRO A 239 -3.51 13.66 -23.95
N TYR A 240 -4.47 13.85 -23.03
CA TYR A 240 -5.79 13.21 -23.11
C TYR A 240 -5.74 11.68 -23.17
N SER A 241 -4.79 11.08 -22.43
CA SER A 241 -4.53 9.64 -22.47
C SER A 241 -5.74 8.77 -22.08
N LEU A 242 -6.64 9.30 -21.24
CA LEU A 242 -7.84 8.61 -20.77
C LEU A 242 -9.11 9.22 -21.39
N PRO A 243 -10.03 8.39 -21.94
CA PRO A 243 -11.33 8.88 -22.38
C PRO A 243 -12.13 9.50 -21.23
N SER A 244 -12.91 10.54 -21.52
CA SER A 244 -13.78 11.19 -20.51
C SER A 244 -14.72 10.19 -19.83
N ALA A 245 -15.26 9.21 -20.57
CA ALA A 245 -16.09 8.16 -19.99
C ALA A 245 -15.35 7.28 -18.96
N SER A 246 -14.07 6.99 -19.19
CA SER A 246 -13.23 6.27 -18.23
C SER A 246 -12.96 7.12 -16.99
N LEU A 247 -12.74 8.42 -17.15
CA LEU A 247 -12.59 9.35 -16.03
C LEU A 247 -13.86 9.39 -15.15
N GLU A 248 -15.04 9.47 -15.78
CA GLU A 248 -16.31 9.39 -15.04
C GLU A 248 -16.49 8.05 -14.33
N ALA A 249 -16.08 6.94 -14.96
CA ALA A 249 -16.12 5.63 -14.33
C ALA A 249 -15.17 5.55 -13.12
N LEU A 250 -13.95 6.09 -13.20
CA LEU A 250 -13.06 6.15 -12.04
C LEU A 250 -13.71 6.91 -10.90
N ASP A 251 -14.28 8.07 -11.19
CA ASP A 251 -14.86 8.94 -10.18
C ASP A 251 -16.04 8.29 -9.47
N VAL A 252 -16.93 7.62 -10.20
CA VAL A 252 -18.00 6.79 -9.63
C VAL A 252 -17.42 5.62 -8.83
N ALA A 253 -16.40 4.93 -9.34
CA ALA A 253 -15.79 3.82 -8.62
C ALA A 253 -15.19 4.24 -7.27
N LEU A 254 -14.70 5.48 -7.16
CA LEU A 254 -14.22 6.06 -5.90
C LEU A 254 -15.36 6.43 -4.94
N ASP A 255 -16.52 6.85 -5.46
CA ASP A 255 -17.71 7.11 -4.64
C ASP A 255 -18.30 5.81 -4.06
N PHE A 256 -18.21 4.70 -4.80
CA PHE A 256 -18.76 3.38 -4.43
C PHE A 256 -17.69 2.39 -3.92
N ALA A 257 -16.54 2.88 -3.46
CA ALA A 257 -15.41 2.04 -3.09
C ALA A 257 -15.75 0.96 -2.02
N ALA A 258 -16.65 1.28 -1.09
CA ALA A 258 -17.12 0.36 -0.05
C ALA A 258 -17.78 -0.92 -0.63
N ASP A 259 -18.60 -0.74 -1.67
CA ASP A 259 -19.32 -1.83 -2.32
C ASP A 259 -18.35 -2.74 -3.08
N PHE A 260 -17.38 -2.16 -3.78
CA PHE A 260 -16.33 -2.93 -4.47
C PHE A 260 -15.44 -3.68 -3.48
N GLU A 261 -15.05 -3.06 -2.37
CA GLU A 261 -14.27 -3.72 -1.33
C GLU A 261 -14.99 -4.94 -0.74
N THR A 262 -16.33 -4.87 -0.61
CA THR A 262 -17.14 -6.00 -0.15
C THR A 262 -17.04 -7.19 -1.11
N ALA A 263 -17.17 -6.96 -2.42
CA ALA A 263 -17.03 -8.00 -3.43
C ALA A 263 -15.61 -8.60 -3.45
N VAL A 264 -14.58 -7.76 -3.31
CA VAL A 264 -13.17 -8.17 -3.28
C VAL A 264 -12.87 -9.10 -2.11
N ARG A 265 -13.42 -8.82 -0.91
CA ARG A 265 -13.19 -9.63 0.30
C ARG A 265 -13.59 -11.09 0.16
N ALA A 266 -14.64 -11.37 -0.62
CA ALA A 266 -15.13 -12.72 -0.83
C ALA A 266 -14.22 -13.57 -1.73
N VAL A 267 -13.36 -12.95 -2.54
CA VAL A 267 -12.54 -13.67 -3.53
C VAL A 267 -11.43 -14.50 -2.89
N PRO A 268 -10.57 -13.97 -1.99
CA PRO A 268 -9.53 -14.79 -1.40
C PRO A 268 -10.10 -15.87 -0.47
N GLU A 269 -11.25 -15.66 0.18
CA GLU A 269 -11.95 -16.74 0.92
C GLU A 269 -12.37 -17.90 -0.02
N ARG A 270 -13.03 -17.58 -1.14
CA ARG A 270 -13.43 -18.58 -2.15
C ARG A 270 -12.23 -19.31 -2.74
N ARG A 271 -11.16 -18.58 -3.03
CA ARG A 271 -9.89 -19.11 -3.52
C ARG A 271 -9.31 -20.13 -2.54
N ASP A 272 -9.19 -19.76 -1.28
CA ASP A 272 -8.57 -20.57 -0.23
C ASP A 272 -9.41 -21.83 0.00
N ARG A 273 -10.75 -21.72 0.02
CA ARG A 273 -11.66 -22.88 0.07
C ARG A 273 -11.50 -23.83 -1.10
N LEU A 274 -11.44 -23.32 -2.33
CA LEU A 274 -11.23 -24.16 -3.51
C LEU A 274 -9.86 -24.84 -3.47
N GLY A 275 -8.81 -24.11 -3.13
CA GLY A 275 -7.45 -24.65 -3.00
C GLY A 275 -7.36 -25.75 -1.94
N SER A 276 -7.93 -25.52 -0.75
CA SER A 276 -7.99 -26.52 0.33
C SER A 276 -8.85 -27.71 -0.05
N ALA A 277 -10.01 -27.52 -0.69
CA ALA A 277 -10.87 -28.64 -1.10
C ALA A 277 -10.16 -29.61 -2.08
N LEU A 278 -9.32 -29.07 -2.96
CA LEU A 278 -8.53 -29.86 -3.90
C LEU A 278 -7.35 -30.57 -3.21
N THR A 279 -6.85 -30.01 -2.10
CA THR A 279 -5.74 -30.56 -1.30
C THR A 279 -6.21 -31.59 -0.27
N ASP A 280 -7.25 -31.29 0.51
CA ASP A 280 -7.84 -32.15 1.57
C ASP A 280 -8.50 -33.41 1.00
N TYR A 281 -9.00 -33.34 -0.24
CA TYR A 281 -9.46 -34.53 -0.97
C TYR A 281 -8.37 -35.62 -1.04
N GLN A 282 -7.09 -35.22 -1.00
CA GLN A 282 -5.93 -36.10 -1.12
C GLN A 282 -5.57 -36.80 0.22
N THR A 283 -5.94 -36.24 1.38
CA THR A 283 -5.51 -36.72 2.70
C THR A 283 -6.62 -37.43 3.49
N ALA A 284 -7.88 -37.35 3.06
CA ALA A 284 -9.01 -37.92 3.79
C ALA A 284 -9.07 -39.48 3.76
N PRO A 285 -9.15 -40.18 4.91
CA PRO A 285 -9.10 -41.65 5.01
C PRO A 285 -10.15 -42.40 4.18
N ARG A 286 -11.34 -41.80 3.99
CA ARG A 286 -12.43 -42.38 3.21
C ARG A 286 -12.11 -42.56 1.72
N TYR A 287 -11.16 -41.79 1.19
CA TYR A 287 -10.77 -41.81 -0.22
C TYR A 287 -9.61 -42.76 -0.50
N GLN A 288 -8.73 -43.01 0.48
CA GLN A 288 -7.69 -44.04 0.38
C GLN A 288 -8.28 -45.46 0.30
N ALA A 289 -9.49 -45.67 0.87
CA ALA A 289 -10.11 -46.99 1.02
C ALA A 289 -11.02 -47.44 -0.14
N ALA A 290 -11.37 -46.59 -1.11
CA ALA A 290 -12.39 -46.89 -2.12
C ALA A 290 -11.82 -46.91 -3.57
N PRO A 291 -11.81 -48.08 -4.26
CA PRO A 291 -11.16 -48.26 -5.57
C PRO A 291 -11.66 -47.32 -6.68
N ARG A 292 -12.93 -46.89 -6.63
CA ARG A 292 -13.53 -45.98 -7.62
C ARG A 292 -12.96 -44.56 -7.57
N TYR A 293 -12.32 -44.16 -6.47
CA TYR A 293 -11.75 -42.83 -6.30
C TYR A 293 -10.22 -42.79 -6.48
N GLN A 294 -9.57 -43.96 -6.62
CA GLN A 294 -8.14 -44.07 -6.94
C GLN A 294 -7.82 -43.78 -8.42
N ALA A 295 -8.86 -43.64 -9.28
CA ALA A 295 -8.72 -43.43 -10.72
C ALA A 295 -8.90 -41.97 -11.18
N ALA A 296 -9.25 -41.04 -10.28
CA ALA A 296 -9.41 -39.62 -10.63
C ALA A 296 -8.06 -38.88 -10.53
N PRO A 297 -7.71 -37.97 -11.47
CA PRO A 297 -6.48 -37.18 -11.38
C PRO A 297 -6.46 -36.34 -10.09
N SER A 298 -5.39 -36.43 -9.30
CA SER A 298 -5.21 -35.58 -8.12
C SER A 298 -4.67 -34.21 -8.54
N TYR A 299 -5.55 -33.22 -8.64
CA TYR A 299 -5.17 -31.84 -8.92
C TYR A 299 -4.59 -31.17 -7.67
N GLN A 300 -3.43 -30.52 -7.83
CA GLN A 300 -2.78 -29.73 -6.80
C GLN A 300 -2.94 -28.25 -7.12
N ALA A 301 -3.32 -27.46 -6.12
CA ALA A 301 -3.34 -26.01 -6.19
C ALA A 301 -2.06 -25.44 -5.57
N ALA A 302 -1.32 -24.63 -6.32
CA ALA A 302 -0.22 -23.87 -5.74
C ALA A 302 -0.77 -22.77 -4.80
N PRO A 303 -0.01 -22.39 -3.75
CA PRO A 303 -0.33 -21.21 -2.95
C PRO A 303 -0.55 -19.99 -3.84
N SER A 304 -1.59 -19.21 -3.55
CA SER A 304 -1.93 -18.04 -4.36
C SER A 304 -2.38 -16.89 -3.48
N ALA A 305 -1.89 -15.70 -3.79
CA ALA A 305 -2.37 -14.44 -3.24
C ALA A 305 -3.19 -13.63 -4.27
N GLY A 306 -3.42 -14.15 -5.49
CA GLY A 306 -4.22 -13.51 -6.52
C GLY A 306 -5.72 -13.86 -6.47
N ASN A 307 -6.47 -13.51 -7.53
CA ASN A 307 -7.88 -13.93 -7.73
C ASN A 307 -8.01 -15.21 -8.58
N PHE A 308 -7.00 -16.07 -8.55
CA PHE A 308 -6.91 -17.28 -9.37
C PHE A 308 -6.06 -18.33 -8.66
N LEU A 309 -6.13 -19.57 -9.14
CA LEU A 309 -5.27 -20.68 -8.72
C LEU A 309 -4.46 -21.21 -9.90
N HIS A 310 -3.23 -21.61 -9.63
CA HIS A 310 -2.44 -22.43 -10.53
C HIS A 310 -2.67 -23.90 -10.18
N LEU A 311 -3.24 -24.67 -11.11
CA LEU A 311 -3.57 -26.08 -10.91
C LEU A 311 -2.71 -26.98 -11.80
N SER A 312 -2.25 -28.10 -11.23
CA SER A 312 -1.46 -29.12 -11.93
C SER A 312 -1.88 -30.53 -11.47
N PRO A 313 -2.00 -31.54 -12.36
CA PRO A 313 -1.87 -31.48 -13.82
C PRO A 313 -2.94 -30.59 -14.49
N ASP A 314 -2.86 -30.32 -15.79
CA ASP A 314 -3.78 -29.42 -16.52
C ASP A 314 -5.26 -29.86 -16.40
N PRO A 315 -6.13 -29.12 -15.66
CA PRO A 315 -7.55 -29.45 -15.50
C PRO A 315 -8.43 -29.00 -16.68
N SER A 316 -7.86 -28.34 -17.69
CA SER A 316 -8.64 -27.53 -18.64
C SER A 316 -9.69 -28.33 -19.39
N SER A 317 -9.39 -29.55 -19.86
CA SER A 317 -10.37 -30.37 -20.58
C SER A 317 -11.56 -30.77 -19.70
N VAL A 318 -11.31 -31.06 -18.41
CA VAL A 318 -12.36 -31.42 -17.45
C VAL A 318 -13.24 -30.21 -17.13
N LEU A 319 -12.64 -29.06 -16.88
CA LEU A 319 -13.36 -27.81 -16.59
C LEU A 319 -14.12 -27.30 -17.81
N GLU A 320 -13.55 -27.39 -19.02
CA GLU A 320 -14.23 -27.03 -20.26
C GLU A 320 -15.46 -27.92 -20.50
N GLY A 321 -15.37 -29.22 -20.19
CA GLY A 321 -16.52 -30.14 -20.20
C GLY A 321 -17.63 -29.75 -19.22
N ALA A 322 -17.30 -29.03 -18.14
CA ALA A 322 -18.25 -28.46 -17.19
C ALA A 322 -18.71 -27.03 -17.56
N GLY A 323 -18.36 -26.53 -18.75
CA GLY A 323 -18.71 -25.17 -19.19
C GLY A 323 -17.91 -24.07 -18.49
N LEU A 324 -16.68 -24.37 -18.03
CA LEU A 324 -15.77 -23.44 -17.37
C LEU A 324 -14.51 -23.27 -18.21
N LYS A 325 -14.37 -22.11 -18.88
CA LYS A 325 -13.19 -21.83 -19.69
C LYS A 325 -12.04 -21.32 -18.81
N VAL A 326 -10.94 -22.05 -18.78
CA VAL A 326 -9.74 -21.70 -18.01
C VAL A 326 -8.54 -21.43 -18.94
N ARG A 327 -7.42 -20.96 -18.35
CA ARG A 327 -6.22 -20.59 -19.11
C ARG A 327 -5.18 -21.71 -18.99
N ARG A 328 -5.04 -22.52 -20.04
CA ARG A 328 -3.90 -23.43 -20.21
C ARG A 328 -2.58 -22.64 -20.20
N LEU A 329 -1.55 -23.19 -19.56
CA LEU A 329 -0.21 -22.60 -19.51
C LEU A 329 0.69 -23.27 -20.55
N PRO A 330 1.12 -22.56 -21.62
CA PRO A 330 1.96 -23.16 -22.66
C PRO A 330 3.25 -23.75 -22.08
N GLY A 331 3.59 -24.98 -22.47
CA GLY A 331 4.81 -25.64 -22.04
C GLY A 331 4.77 -26.25 -20.63
N ALA A 332 3.63 -26.19 -19.94
CA ALA A 332 3.42 -26.80 -18.63
C ALA A 332 2.18 -27.70 -18.61
N ASP A 333 2.23 -28.79 -17.83
CA ASP A 333 1.04 -29.58 -17.48
C ASP A 333 0.26 -28.88 -16.37
N ALA A 334 -0.26 -27.68 -16.69
CA ALA A 334 -0.91 -26.81 -15.73
C ALA A 334 -1.87 -25.83 -16.39
N ALA A 335 -2.84 -25.34 -15.59
CA ALA A 335 -3.69 -24.23 -15.97
C ALA A 335 -3.84 -23.21 -14.85
N ARG A 336 -4.09 -21.96 -15.25
CA ARG A 336 -4.56 -20.90 -14.36
C ARG A 336 -6.09 -20.85 -14.40
N VAL A 337 -6.70 -20.98 -13.22
CA VAL A 337 -8.16 -20.97 -13.03
C VAL A 337 -8.54 -19.73 -12.24
N THR A 338 -9.26 -18.79 -12.86
CA THR A 338 -9.82 -17.62 -12.16
C THR A 338 -10.87 -18.09 -11.16
N VAL A 339 -10.89 -17.50 -9.98
CA VAL A 339 -11.92 -17.75 -8.97
C VAL A 339 -13.17 -16.97 -9.37
N GLY A 340 -14.18 -17.72 -9.84
CA GLY A 340 -15.46 -17.18 -10.31
C GLY A 340 -16.47 -16.94 -9.19
N ALA A 341 -17.75 -16.83 -9.56
CA ALA A 341 -18.85 -16.76 -8.60
C ALA A 341 -18.88 -18.00 -7.70
N GLU A 342 -19.63 -17.95 -6.59
CA GLU A 342 -19.81 -19.12 -5.71
C GLU A 342 -20.27 -20.36 -6.50
N ALA A 343 -21.23 -20.18 -7.42
CA ALA A 343 -21.73 -21.24 -8.29
C ALA A 343 -20.66 -21.79 -9.25
N ASP A 344 -19.81 -20.92 -9.81
CA ASP A 344 -18.71 -21.34 -10.69
C ASP A 344 -17.64 -22.11 -9.91
N THR A 345 -17.34 -21.66 -8.71
CA THR A 345 -16.35 -22.28 -7.80
C THR A 345 -16.83 -23.65 -7.36
N ALA A 346 -18.12 -23.79 -6.99
CA ALA A 346 -18.72 -25.08 -6.65
C ALA A 346 -18.74 -26.04 -7.84
N ARG A 347 -19.06 -25.53 -9.03
CA ARG A 347 -19.02 -26.30 -10.28
C ARG A 347 -17.59 -26.75 -10.62
N ALA A 348 -16.59 -25.90 -10.42
CA ALA A 348 -15.19 -26.25 -10.61
C ALA A 348 -14.75 -27.34 -9.63
N ALA A 349 -15.06 -27.19 -8.34
CA ALA A 349 -14.77 -28.21 -7.33
C ALA A 349 -15.41 -29.56 -7.69
N SER A 350 -16.71 -29.56 -8.01
CA SER A 350 -17.45 -30.77 -8.40
C SER A 350 -16.87 -31.45 -9.64
N ALA A 351 -16.56 -30.68 -10.69
CA ALA A 351 -15.94 -31.22 -11.91
C ALA A 351 -14.56 -31.85 -11.64
N LEU A 352 -13.81 -31.32 -10.67
CA LEU A 352 -12.52 -31.84 -10.22
C LEU A 352 -12.64 -32.92 -9.13
N GLY A 353 -13.86 -33.36 -8.80
CA GLY A 353 -14.11 -34.42 -7.82
C GLY A 353 -14.06 -33.97 -6.36
N ALA A 354 -13.88 -32.67 -6.09
CA ALA A 354 -13.84 -32.11 -4.75
C ALA A 354 -15.21 -31.60 -4.27
N VAL A 355 -15.40 -31.55 -2.95
CA VAL A 355 -16.57 -30.92 -2.33
C VAL A 355 -16.12 -29.57 -1.79
N LEU A 356 -16.71 -28.49 -2.30
CA LEU A 356 -16.43 -27.15 -1.80
C LEU A 356 -17.03 -27.00 -0.39
N PRO A 357 -16.23 -26.69 0.64
CA PRO A 357 -16.75 -26.39 1.99
C PRO A 357 -17.74 -25.22 1.95
N ALA A 358 -18.63 -25.10 2.92
CA ALA A 358 -19.50 -23.92 3.03
C ALA A 358 -18.67 -22.64 3.26
N PRO A 359 -19.14 -21.47 2.81
CA PRO A 359 -18.46 -20.20 3.08
C PRO A 359 -18.30 -19.96 4.58
N ALA A 360 -17.16 -19.41 4.97
CA ALA A 360 -16.90 -18.93 6.32
C ALA A 360 -16.74 -17.41 6.31
N PRO A 361 -17.32 -16.68 7.29
CA PRO A 361 -17.10 -15.24 7.37
C PRO A 361 -15.61 -14.95 7.54
N ARG A 362 -15.05 -14.15 6.63
CA ARG A 362 -13.67 -13.69 6.74
C ARG A 362 -13.61 -12.60 7.82
N PRO A 363 -12.74 -12.73 8.83
CA PRO A 363 -12.57 -11.68 9.82
C PRO A 363 -12.06 -10.42 9.12
N ARG A 364 -12.45 -9.27 9.67
CA ARG A 364 -11.91 -8.00 9.18
C ARG A 364 -10.39 -7.96 9.38
N ARG A 365 -9.68 -7.30 8.47
CA ARG A 365 -8.26 -7.00 8.68
C ARG A 365 -8.14 -5.82 9.64
N ARG A 366 -7.42 -6.03 10.73
CA ARG A 366 -7.41 -5.11 11.88
C ARG A 366 -6.00 -4.60 12.09
N LEU A 367 -5.83 -3.29 12.08
CA LEU A 367 -4.54 -2.62 12.24
C LEU A 367 -4.53 -1.75 13.49
N LEU A 368 -3.57 -2.01 14.37
CA LEU A 368 -3.22 -1.13 15.48
C LEU A 368 -2.02 -0.29 15.04
N ALA A 369 -2.31 0.95 14.65
CA ALA A 369 -1.29 1.97 14.42
C ALA A 369 -0.92 2.61 15.76
N LEU A 370 0.37 2.81 15.99
CA LEU A 370 0.90 3.30 17.27
C LEU A 370 1.77 4.52 17.01
N ASP A 371 1.57 5.60 17.76
CA ASP A 371 2.65 6.58 17.93
C ASP A 371 3.77 5.98 18.77
N ILE A 372 4.97 6.57 18.70
CA ILE A 372 6.08 6.20 19.58
C ILE A 372 6.02 6.99 20.87
N ASP A 373 5.98 8.31 20.75
CA ASP A 373 6.20 9.20 21.88
C ASP A 373 4.97 9.22 22.78
N GLY A 374 5.16 9.00 24.09
CA GLY A 374 4.06 8.93 25.06
C GLY A 374 3.19 7.66 24.96
N VAL A 375 3.41 6.81 23.94
CA VAL A 375 2.64 5.58 23.69
C VAL A 375 3.51 4.33 23.83
N LEU A 376 4.56 4.19 23.00
CA LEU A 376 5.51 3.07 23.06
C LEU A 376 6.73 3.38 23.92
N ILE A 377 7.15 4.66 23.97
CA ILE A 377 8.30 5.14 24.71
C ILE A 377 7.89 6.31 25.60
N ASP A 378 8.36 6.30 26.85
CA ASP A 378 8.40 7.51 27.68
C ASP A 378 9.56 8.40 27.22
N ALA A 379 9.24 9.36 26.34
CA ALA A 379 10.17 10.31 25.74
C ALA A 379 10.07 11.73 26.33
N GLY A 380 9.16 11.94 27.30
CA GLY A 380 8.82 13.30 27.74
C GLY A 380 10.02 14.10 28.23
N ARG A 381 10.92 13.45 28.98
CA ARG A 381 12.11 14.12 29.51
C ARG A 381 13.20 14.35 28.46
N SER A 382 13.45 13.38 27.57
CA SER A 382 14.51 13.49 26.56
C SER A 382 14.25 14.66 25.61
N PHE A 383 13.00 14.84 25.19
CA PHE A 383 12.57 15.92 24.32
C PHE A 383 12.57 17.29 24.99
N MET A 384 12.01 17.40 26.20
CA MET A 384 12.04 18.66 26.97
C MET A 384 13.47 19.16 27.17
N ASP A 385 14.39 18.26 27.57
CA ASP A 385 15.80 18.59 27.78
C ASP A 385 16.49 18.97 26.46
N SER A 386 16.18 18.28 25.35
CA SER A 386 16.76 18.56 24.04
C SER A 386 16.35 19.93 23.50
N VAL A 387 15.06 20.25 23.53
CA VAL A 387 14.53 21.56 23.12
C VAL A 387 15.11 22.68 23.97
N ALA A 388 15.16 22.49 25.30
CA ALA A 388 15.71 23.49 26.20
C ALA A 388 17.19 23.80 25.89
N ARG A 389 18.01 22.76 25.64
CA ARG A 389 19.41 22.93 25.24
C ARG A 389 19.56 23.58 23.87
N ALA A 390 18.71 23.20 22.91
CA ALA A 390 18.72 23.79 21.58
C ALA A 390 18.37 25.28 21.60
N LEU A 391 17.35 25.67 22.37
CA LEU A 391 16.98 27.08 22.53
C LEU A 391 18.04 27.88 23.30
N ALA A 392 18.67 27.28 24.32
CA ALA A 392 19.79 27.91 25.01
C ALA A 392 21.00 28.15 24.10
N GLU A 393 21.22 27.28 23.09
CA GLU A 393 22.28 27.45 22.08
C GLU A 393 21.89 28.49 21.01
N LEU A 394 20.65 28.42 20.50
CA LEU A 394 20.18 29.26 19.39
C LEU A 394 19.79 30.68 19.81
N ARG A 395 19.25 30.84 21.02
CA ARG A 395 18.76 32.12 21.55
C ARG A 395 18.81 32.17 23.08
N PRO A 396 20.02 32.33 23.68
CA PRO A 396 20.25 32.19 25.13
C PRO A 396 19.40 33.08 26.04
N ALA A 397 18.90 34.21 25.53
CA ALA A 397 18.10 35.16 26.30
C ALA A 397 16.61 34.78 26.39
N LEU A 398 16.13 33.83 25.58
CA LEU A 398 14.73 33.41 25.56
C LEU A 398 14.39 32.63 26.85
N PRO A 399 13.44 33.09 27.68
CA PRO A 399 12.97 32.31 28.82
C PRO A 399 12.32 31.00 28.33
N TRP A 400 12.71 29.88 28.93
CA TRP A 400 12.16 28.57 28.60
C TRP A 400 11.84 27.75 29.85
N SER A 401 10.72 27.03 29.81
CA SER A 401 10.25 26.19 30.91
C SER A 401 9.49 24.97 30.40
N ASP A 402 9.38 23.92 31.22
CA ASP A 402 8.51 22.76 30.96
C ASP A 402 7.05 23.19 30.71
N GLY A 403 6.61 24.27 31.38
CA GLY A 403 5.29 24.86 31.18
C GLY A 403 5.10 25.38 29.75
N THR A 404 6.11 26.08 29.23
CA THR A 404 6.14 26.59 27.85
C THR A 404 6.13 25.44 26.83
N PHE A 405 6.98 24.42 27.03
CA PHE A 405 7.01 23.23 26.19
C PHE A 405 5.63 22.55 26.13
N ARG A 406 5.02 22.31 27.29
CA ARG A 406 3.68 21.69 27.36
C ARG A 406 2.61 22.57 26.72
N ALA A 407 2.70 23.90 26.84
CA ALA A 407 1.77 24.82 26.18
C ALA A 407 1.85 24.72 24.64
N PHE A 408 3.06 24.58 24.07
CA PHE A 408 3.22 24.28 22.65
C PHE A 408 2.58 22.96 22.23
N LYS A 409 2.89 21.86 22.93
CA LYS A 409 2.31 20.54 22.62
C LYS A 409 0.78 20.56 22.70
N ARG A 410 0.21 21.29 23.67
CA ARG A 410 -1.25 21.47 23.83
C ARG A 410 -1.89 22.31 22.72
N LEU A 411 -1.16 23.24 22.12
CA LEU A 411 -1.66 24.09 21.04
C LEU A 411 -1.90 23.27 19.75
N GLY A 412 -1.09 22.24 19.52
CA GLY A 412 -1.07 21.44 18.29
C GLY A 412 -0.34 22.14 17.14
N GLY A 413 0.05 21.39 16.12
CA GLY A 413 0.88 21.87 15.00
C GLY A 413 2.38 21.90 15.29
N PHE A 414 2.79 21.41 16.47
CA PHE A 414 4.17 21.35 16.97
C PHE A 414 4.51 19.94 17.42
N ASN A 415 4.08 18.95 16.64
CA ASN A 415 4.27 17.55 17.02
C ASN A 415 5.75 17.16 17.13
N ASN A 416 6.62 17.78 16.32
CA ASN A 416 8.06 17.57 16.29
C ASN A 416 8.81 18.66 17.07
N ASP A 417 9.87 18.27 17.77
CA ASP A 417 10.64 19.15 18.66
C ASP A 417 11.38 20.28 17.94
N PHE A 418 11.88 20.01 16.74
CA PHE A 418 12.55 21.03 15.93
C PHE A 418 11.57 22.07 15.38
N ARG A 419 10.33 21.66 15.07
CA ARG A 419 9.27 22.58 14.64
C ARG A 419 8.76 23.41 15.83
N LEU A 420 8.65 22.80 17.01
CA LEU A 420 8.41 23.50 18.26
C LEU A 420 9.51 24.55 18.54
N THR A 421 10.78 24.16 18.41
CA THR A 421 11.93 25.05 18.55
C THR A 421 11.88 26.20 17.54
N ALA A 422 11.59 25.91 16.27
CA ALA A 422 11.40 26.93 15.23
C ALA A 422 10.24 27.89 15.55
N GLY A 423 9.13 27.38 16.09
CA GLY A 423 7.99 28.17 16.56
C GLY A 423 8.36 29.11 17.70
N ALA A 424 9.09 28.61 18.70
CA ALA A 424 9.58 29.42 19.81
C ALA A 424 10.52 30.55 19.34
N LEU A 425 11.45 30.25 18.41
CA LEU A 425 12.32 31.25 17.81
C LEU A 425 11.54 32.29 17.00
N ALA A 426 10.60 31.86 16.16
CA ALA A 426 9.77 32.76 15.35
C ALA A 426 8.88 33.67 16.21
N LEU A 427 8.33 33.15 17.31
CA LEU A 427 7.58 33.95 18.28
C LEU A 427 8.49 34.96 18.99
N ALA A 428 9.67 34.55 19.44
CA ALA A 428 10.63 35.43 20.09
C ALA A 428 11.15 36.53 19.14
N GLU A 429 11.29 36.27 17.84
CA GLU A 429 11.61 37.30 16.84
C GLU A 429 10.54 38.39 16.75
N ARG A 430 9.27 38.07 17.04
CA ARG A 430 8.16 39.01 16.93
C ARG A 430 7.78 39.69 18.24
N GLN A 431 7.82 38.95 19.34
CA GLN A 431 7.34 39.40 20.66
C GLN A 431 8.50 39.81 21.60
N GLY A 432 9.74 39.58 21.19
CA GLY A 432 10.92 39.71 22.04
C GLY A 432 11.17 38.46 22.88
N ASP A 433 12.25 38.48 23.66
CA ASP A 433 12.66 37.39 24.55
C ASP A 433 11.85 37.40 25.85
N VAL A 434 10.54 37.18 25.72
CA VAL A 434 9.56 37.18 26.82
C VAL A 434 9.13 35.75 27.17
N ASP A 435 8.46 35.58 28.32
CA ASP A 435 7.78 34.33 28.65
C ASP A 435 6.66 34.06 27.63
N LEU A 436 6.83 33.00 26.83
CA LEU A 436 5.90 32.64 25.77
C LEU A 436 4.68 31.88 26.29
N GLN A 437 4.70 31.32 27.51
CA GLN A 437 3.62 30.47 28.00
C GLN A 437 2.24 31.15 27.99
N PRO A 438 2.06 32.40 28.49
CA PRO A 438 0.76 33.06 28.46
C PRO A 438 0.24 33.29 27.04
N LEU A 439 1.15 33.56 26.09
CA LEU A 439 0.81 33.76 24.69
C LEU A 439 0.26 32.46 24.08
N LEU A 440 0.97 31.35 24.30
CA LEU A 440 0.59 30.02 23.82
C LEU A 440 -0.78 29.58 24.38
N GLU A 441 -0.98 29.77 25.69
CA GLU A 441 -2.24 29.43 26.36
C GLU A 441 -3.41 30.27 25.84
N SER A 442 -3.19 31.55 25.53
CA SER A 442 -4.22 32.42 24.94
C SER A 442 -4.56 32.07 23.48
N ALA A 443 -3.64 31.40 22.77
CA ALA A 443 -3.80 31.01 21.37
C ALA A 443 -4.45 29.62 21.19
N ALA A 444 -4.82 28.95 22.28
CA ALA A 444 -5.39 27.60 22.26
C ALA A 444 -6.54 27.46 21.24
N GLY A 445 -6.37 26.57 20.27
CA GLY A 445 -7.33 26.31 19.19
C GLY A 445 -7.23 27.22 17.96
N ARG A 446 -6.53 28.37 18.03
CA ARG A 446 -6.30 29.27 16.89
C ARG A 446 -4.92 29.11 16.25
N GLY A 447 -3.91 28.76 17.04
CA GLY A 447 -2.53 28.63 16.56
C GLY A 447 -1.92 29.96 16.09
N PHE A 448 -0.83 29.86 15.31
CA PHE A 448 -0.11 31.02 14.75
C PHE A 448 0.17 30.83 13.25
N PRO A 449 -0.89 30.79 12.39
CA PRO A 449 -0.72 30.55 10.95
C PRO A 449 0.21 31.57 10.28
N GLU A 450 0.28 32.79 10.79
CA GLU A 450 1.15 33.84 10.29
C GLU A 450 2.66 33.58 10.50
N LEU A 451 3.03 32.62 11.34
CA LEU A 451 4.43 32.23 11.57
C LEU A 451 4.90 31.15 10.61
N GLU A 452 3.99 30.48 9.90
CA GLU A 452 4.31 29.31 9.07
C GLU A 452 5.46 29.56 8.07
N PRO A 453 5.49 30.67 7.31
CA PRO A 453 6.60 30.92 6.38
C PRO A 453 7.94 31.04 7.10
N ARG A 454 7.96 31.67 8.29
CA ARG A 454 9.18 31.85 9.07
C ARG A 454 9.64 30.55 9.71
N MET A 455 8.71 29.79 10.29
CA MET A 455 8.99 28.47 10.86
C MET A 455 9.64 27.55 9.82
N ARG A 456 9.11 27.49 8.59
CA ARG A 456 9.71 26.70 7.50
C ARG A 456 11.16 27.06 7.20
N THR A 457 11.55 28.33 7.34
CA THR A 457 12.95 28.74 7.15
C THR A 457 13.85 28.37 8.33
N LEU A 458 13.29 28.27 9.54
CA LEU A 458 14.03 27.98 10.77
C LEU A 458 14.10 26.48 11.06
N GLU A 459 13.14 25.69 10.59
CA GLU A 459 13.05 24.24 10.83
C GLU A 459 14.36 23.49 10.52
N PRO A 460 15.02 23.67 9.37
CA PRO A 460 16.27 22.96 9.08
C PRO A 460 17.39 23.26 10.10
N ILE A 461 17.47 24.51 10.57
CA ILE A 461 18.47 24.94 11.56
C ILE A 461 18.13 24.35 12.92
N ALA A 462 16.86 24.47 13.33
CA ALA A 462 16.37 23.92 14.58
C ALA A 462 16.54 22.40 14.62
N GLN A 463 16.31 21.71 13.51
CA GLN A 463 16.46 20.26 13.40
C GLN A 463 17.87 19.81 13.69
N VAL A 464 18.88 20.42 13.05
CA VAL A 464 20.29 20.07 13.29
C VAL A 464 20.67 20.23 14.76
N VAL A 465 20.26 21.33 15.39
CA VAL A 465 20.64 21.61 16.79
C VAL A 465 19.87 20.74 17.78
N VAL A 466 18.56 20.55 17.58
CA VAL A 466 17.76 19.65 18.42
C VAL A 466 18.28 18.22 18.32
N GLN A 467 18.59 17.73 17.12
CA GLN A 467 19.07 16.35 16.95
C GLN A 467 20.44 16.12 17.59
N LYS A 468 21.33 17.12 17.52
CA LYS A 468 22.60 17.12 18.24
C LYS A 468 22.39 16.90 19.75
N HIS A 469 21.49 17.65 20.38
CA HIS A 469 21.21 17.52 21.82
C HIS A 469 20.38 16.27 22.16
N TYR A 470 19.51 15.83 21.25
CA TYR A 470 18.69 14.65 21.43
C TYR A 470 19.53 13.36 21.57
N ALA A 471 20.60 13.25 20.78
CA ALA A 471 21.55 12.14 20.89
C ALA A 471 22.13 12.01 22.31
N ASP A 472 22.27 13.12 23.03
CA ASP A 472 22.77 13.14 24.41
C ASP A 472 21.69 12.84 25.45
N THR A 473 20.39 12.96 25.13
CA THR A 473 19.30 12.80 26.11
C THR A 473 18.54 11.49 25.95
N ILE A 474 18.67 10.79 24.82
CA ILE A 474 17.92 9.56 24.53
C ILE A 474 18.12 8.43 25.54
N HIS A 475 19.26 8.38 26.23
CA HIS A 475 19.54 7.40 27.28
C HIS A 475 18.55 7.46 28.46
N SER A 476 17.75 8.53 28.55
CA SER A 476 16.68 8.68 29.54
C SER A 476 15.35 8.03 29.14
N GLU A 477 15.19 7.67 27.87
CA GLU A 477 13.98 7.05 27.32
C GLU A 477 13.80 5.60 27.81
N ARG A 478 12.54 5.19 27.98
CA ARG A 478 12.18 3.85 28.43
C ARG A 478 11.03 3.29 27.61
N ALA A 479 11.17 2.04 27.17
CA ALA A 479 10.08 1.30 26.56
C ALA A 479 8.93 1.10 27.56
N LEU A 480 7.70 1.39 27.12
CA LEU A 480 6.49 1.24 27.92
C LEU A 480 5.84 -0.13 27.76
N VAL A 481 6.18 -0.85 26.69
CA VAL A 481 5.56 -2.12 26.28
C VAL A 481 6.56 -3.05 25.61
N ALA A 482 6.37 -4.36 25.73
CA ALA A 482 7.11 -5.38 24.99
C ALA A 482 6.38 -5.82 23.71
N LEU A 483 7.11 -6.39 22.74
CA LEU A 483 6.54 -6.85 21.48
C LEU A 483 5.49 -7.96 21.68
N GLU A 484 5.71 -8.84 22.66
CA GLU A 484 4.79 -9.94 22.98
C GLU A 484 3.43 -9.42 23.47
N GLU A 485 3.42 -8.33 24.24
CA GLU A 485 2.19 -7.67 24.71
C GLU A 485 1.40 -7.06 23.55
N LEU A 486 2.08 -6.51 22.54
CA LEU A 486 1.43 -5.99 21.33
C LEU A 486 0.84 -7.13 20.49
N ARG A 487 1.63 -8.20 20.29
CA ARG A 487 1.22 -9.36 19.47
C ARG A 487 0.08 -10.15 20.08
N SER A 488 -0.09 -10.13 21.41
CA SER A 488 -1.20 -10.84 22.06
C SER A 488 -2.58 -10.32 21.64
N THR A 489 -2.66 -9.10 21.11
CA THR A 489 -3.92 -8.55 20.57
C THR A 489 -4.40 -9.30 19.32
N GLY A 490 -3.50 -9.92 18.55
CA GLY A 490 -3.83 -10.51 17.24
C GLY A 490 -4.19 -9.48 16.16
N TRP A 491 -3.91 -8.21 16.41
CA TRP A 491 -4.00 -7.13 15.42
C TRP A 491 -2.68 -7.04 14.64
N ASP A 492 -2.76 -6.63 13.38
CA ASP A 492 -1.57 -6.19 12.66
C ASP A 492 -1.02 -4.92 13.34
N LEU A 493 0.30 -4.78 13.36
CA LEU A 493 0.99 -3.74 14.13
C LEU A 493 1.81 -2.85 13.21
N ALA A 494 1.60 -1.54 13.32
CA ALA A 494 2.40 -0.55 12.60
C ALA A 494 2.64 0.70 13.44
N VAL A 495 3.62 1.50 13.03
CA VAL A 495 3.95 2.77 13.68
C VAL A 495 3.69 3.94 12.74
N LEU A 496 3.07 5.00 13.26
CA LEU A 496 3.05 6.32 12.64
C LEU A 496 3.62 7.33 13.63
N THR A 497 4.81 7.84 13.35
CA THR A 497 5.55 8.71 14.27
C THR A 497 5.94 10.04 13.65
N GLY A 498 6.01 11.07 14.49
CA GLY A 498 6.63 12.36 14.13
C GLY A 498 8.15 12.33 14.14
N ARG A 499 8.78 11.25 14.61
CA ARG A 499 10.25 11.11 14.58
C ARG A 499 10.73 11.02 13.12
N PRO A 500 11.76 11.77 12.71
CA PRO A 500 12.43 11.55 11.43
C PRO A 500 13.20 10.21 11.42
N PRO A 501 13.64 9.72 10.25
CA PRO A 501 14.27 8.39 10.10
C PRO A 501 15.41 8.09 11.09
N ASP A 502 16.29 9.06 11.34
CA ASP A 502 17.45 8.87 12.23
C ASP A 502 17.02 8.71 13.70
N GLU A 503 16.04 9.48 14.14
CA GLU A 503 15.47 9.39 15.50
C GLU A 503 14.66 8.11 15.68
N LEU A 504 13.95 7.69 14.63
CA LEU A 504 13.24 6.41 14.61
C LEU A 504 14.21 5.22 14.74
N ALA A 505 15.36 5.28 14.06
CA ALA A 505 16.40 4.26 14.18
C ALA A 505 16.94 4.14 15.62
N LEU A 506 17.01 5.26 16.35
CA LEU A 506 17.36 5.27 17.75
C LEU A 506 16.23 4.75 18.65
N ALA A 507 14.98 5.10 18.38
CA ALA A 507 13.79 4.58 19.07
C ALA A 507 13.73 3.05 19.04
N TRP A 508 14.07 2.45 17.90
CA TRP A 508 14.17 0.98 17.76
C TRP A 508 15.20 0.35 18.68
N ARG A 509 16.28 1.05 19.03
CA ARG A 509 17.27 0.56 19.99
C ARG A 509 16.71 0.56 21.41
N VAL A 510 15.91 1.58 21.75
CA VAL A 510 15.23 1.67 23.05
C VAL A 510 14.16 0.59 23.19
N LEU A 511 13.37 0.35 22.14
CA LEU A 511 12.30 -0.65 22.13
C LEU A 511 12.81 -2.09 22.07
N GLY A 512 13.96 -2.32 21.42
CA GLY A 512 14.50 -3.66 21.18
C GLY A 512 13.77 -4.44 20.08
N PHE A 513 12.81 -3.83 19.39
CA PHE A 513 12.10 -4.41 18.25
C PHE A 513 11.77 -3.34 17.19
N LYS A 514 11.36 -3.80 16.01
CA LYS A 514 10.93 -2.95 14.89
C LYS A 514 9.55 -3.40 14.40
N LEU A 515 8.77 -2.42 13.95
CA LEU A 515 7.51 -2.63 13.25
C LEU A 515 7.56 -1.89 11.91
N PRO A 516 6.75 -2.28 10.91
CA PRO A 516 6.51 -1.44 9.74
C PRO A 516 6.08 -0.04 10.19
N ALA A 517 6.70 0.99 9.63
CA ALA A 517 6.55 2.34 10.13
C ALA A 517 6.49 3.37 9.01
N VAL A 518 5.65 4.38 9.22
CA VAL A 518 5.69 5.67 8.53
C VAL A 518 6.21 6.71 9.51
N CYS A 519 7.11 7.56 9.04
CA CYS A 519 7.82 8.53 9.85
C CYS A 519 7.86 9.89 9.14
N ASP A 520 8.29 10.95 9.82
CA ASP A 520 8.41 12.29 9.22
C ASP A 520 9.67 12.38 8.33
N SER A 521 9.66 11.63 7.23
CA SER A 521 10.68 11.71 6.18
C SER A 521 10.35 12.76 5.12
N ALA A 522 9.10 13.24 5.08
CA ALA A 522 8.64 14.24 4.14
C ALA A 522 7.42 15.01 4.69
N PRO A 523 7.20 16.28 4.30
CA PRO A 523 6.14 17.13 4.87
C PRO A 523 4.72 16.54 4.83
N HIS A 524 4.37 15.80 3.77
CA HIS A 524 3.04 15.20 3.63
C HIS A 524 2.78 14.02 4.59
N LEU A 525 3.84 13.41 5.16
CA LEU A 525 3.75 12.32 6.13
C LEU A 525 3.67 12.83 7.58
N ARG A 526 3.91 14.12 7.79
CA ARG A 526 3.93 14.75 9.10
C ARG A 526 2.52 14.93 9.64
N LYS A 527 2.25 14.39 10.84
CA LYS A 527 1.00 14.65 11.56
C LYS A 527 0.82 16.17 11.76
N PRO A 528 -0.39 16.73 11.57
CA PRO A 528 -1.68 16.04 11.47
C PRO A 528 -2.10 15.62 10.04
N GLU A 529 -1.21 15.65 9.05
CA GLU A 529 -1.56 15.19 7.69
C GLU A 529 -1.94 13.69 7.69
N PRO A 530 -2.95 13.27 6.91
CA PRO A 530 -3.49 11.91 6.97
C PRO A 530 -2.66 10.88 6.19
N ALA A 531 -1.69 11.32 5.37
CA ALA A 531 -1.07 10.47 4.37
C ALA A 531 -0.44 9.22 4.99
N GLY A 532 0.24 9.35 6.13
CA GLY A 532 0.86 8.22 6.80
C GLY A 532 -0.13 7.15 7.27
N LEU A 533 -1.27 7.54 7.84
CA LEU A 533 -2.32 6.57 8.21
C LEU A 533 -2.95 5.91 6.99
N LEU A 534 -3.16 6.67 5.90
CA LEU A 534 -3.70 6.13 4.65
C LEU A 534 -2.76 5.13 4.00
N GLN A 535 -1.45 5.40 4.03
CA GLN A 535 -0.42 4.47 3.57
C GLN A 535 -0.41 3.19 4.41
N LEU A 536 -0.48 3.29 5.73
CA LEU A 536 -0.56 2.12 6.61
C LEU A 536 -1.85 1.32 6.36
N ALA A 537 -3.00 1.99 6.19
CA ALA A 537 -4.26 1.32 5.88
C ALA A 537 -4.18 0.54 4.55
N ASP A 538 -3.57 1.11 3.50
CA ASP A 538 -3.37 0.39 2.22
C ASP A 538 -2.31 -0.72 2.33
N ALA A 539 -1.18 -0.47 3.01
CA ALA A 539 -0.09 -1.44 3.21
C ALA A 539 -0.59 -2.73 3.88
N PHE A 540 -1.41 -2.60 4.91
CA PHE A 540 -1.99 -3.72 5.67
C PHE A 540 -3.36 -4.15 5.16
N ARG A 541 -3.90 -3.48 4.13
CA ARG A 541 -5.27 -3.73 3.65
C ARG A 541 -6.29 -3.64 4.79
N ALA A 542 -6.04 -2.73 5.72
CA ALA A 542 -6.77 -2.64 6.97
C ALA A 542 -8.20 -2.14 6.74
N GLU A 543 -9.11 -2.65 7.56
CA GLU A 543 -10.54 -2.41 7.46
C GLU A 543 -11.12 -1.90 8.79
N ASP A 544 -10.46 -2.24 9.89
CA ASP A 544 -10.65 -1.69 11.22
C ASP A 544 -9.29 -1.20 11.71
N ILE A 545 -9.16 0.11 11.89
CA ILE A 545 -7.93 0.77 12.27
C ILE A 545 -8.16 1.41 13.63
N VAL A 546 -7.31 1.05 14.60
CA VAL A 546 -7.15 1.81 15.84
C VAL A 546 -5.84 2.57 15.75
N PHE A 547 -5.87 3.88 15.92
CA PHE A 547 -4.65 4.69 16.08
C PHE A 547 -4.51 5.10 17.55
N ALA A 548 -3.48 4.58 18.22
CA ALA A 548 -3.15 4.95 19.58
C ALA A 548 -2.13 6.10 19.58
N GLY A 549 -2.55 7.25 20.11
CA GLY A 549 -1.76 8.48 20.16
C GLY A 549 -1.98 9.26 21.45
N ASP A 550 -1.07 10.16 21.77
CA ASP A 550 -1.08 10.97 23.01
C ASP A 550 -1.24 12.48 22.73
N THR A 551 -1.43 12.89 21.48
CA THR A 551 -1.56 14.30 21.08
C THR A 551 -2.85 14.62 20.31
N ILE A 552 -3.16 15.93 20.23
CA ILE A 552 -4.24 16.45 19.38
C ILE A 552 -3.95 16.27 17.88
N ASP A 553 -2.67 16.28 17.48
CA ASP A 553 -2.31 16.11 16.08
C ASP A 553 -2.51 14.65 15.63
N ASP A 554 -2.41 13.67 16.54
CA ASP A 554 -2.79 12.28 16.27
C ASP A 554 -4.30 12.14 16.00
N ALA A 555 -5.12 12.74 16.87
CA ALA A 555 -6.57 12.74 16.72
C ALA A 555 -7.00 13.41 15.40
N ARG A 556 -6.38 14.55 15.06
CA ARG A 556 -6.62 15.26 13.78
C ARG A 556 -6.18 14.44 12.57
N CYS A 557 -5.03 13.76 12.65
CA CYS A 557 -4.54 12.86 11.60
C CYS A 557 -5.56 11.75 11.31
N LEU A 558 -6.08 11.09 12.35
CA LEU A 558 -7.11 10.06 12.18
C LEU A 558 -8.41 10.63 11.62
N GLY A 559 -8.86 11.78 12.10
CA GLY A 559 -10.07 12.45 11.60
C GLY A 559 -9.96 12.78 10.10
N ALA A 560 -8.82 13.30 9.66
CA ALA A 560 -8.56 13.60 8.25
C ALA A 560 -8.49 12.33 7.38
N ALA A 561 -7.88 11.25 7.89
CA ALA A 561 -7.85 9.97 7.18
C ALA A 561 -9.26 9.37 7.03
N ALA A 562 -10.07 9.43 8.10
CA ALA A 562 -11.45 8.96 8.10
C ALA A 562 -12.34 9.71 7.10
N ALA A 563 -12.13 11.02 6.91
CA ALA A 563 -12.86 11.81 5.93
C ALA A 563 -12.56 11.40 4.48
N LEU A 564 -11.33 10.95 4.19
CA LEU A 564 -10.90 10.51 2.85
C LEU A 564 -11.26 9.05 2.54
N ARG A 565 -11.40 8.22 3.58
CA ARG A 565 -11.71 6.78 3.52
C ARG A 565 -12.86 6.43 4.48
N PRO A 566 -14.07 6.99 4.29
CA PRO A 566 -15.20 6.80 5.20
C PRO A 566 -15.71 5.35 5.24
N GLU A 567 -15.34 4.53 4.25
CA GLU A 567 -15.72 3.12 4.20
C GLU A 567 -14.93 2.21 5.15
N LEU A 568 -13.78 2.68 5.67
CA LEU A 568 -13.01 1.95 6.68
C LEU A 568 -13.47 2.33 8.08
N ARG A 569 -13.33 1.42 9.05
CA ARG A 569 -13.62 1.71 10.45
C ARG A 569 -12.40 2.32 11.11
N TRP A 570 -12.50 3.58 11.54
CA TRP A 570 -11.44 4.30 12.23
C TRP A 570 -11.82 4.53 13.70
N ARG A 571 -10.88 4.26 14.62
CA ARG A 571 -11.04 4.55 16.04
C ARG A 571 -9.77 5.18 16.59
N PHE A 572 -9.91 6.27 17.31
CA PHE A 572 -8.78 6.84 18.03
C PHE A 572 -8.72 6.28 19.45
N ALA A 573 -7.52 5.90 19.89
CA ALA A 573 -7.23 5.51 21.26
C ALA A 573 -6.34 6.58 21.89
N ALA A 574 -6.96 7.48 22.65
CA ALA A 574 -6.29 8.55 23.36
C ALA A 574 -5.56 8.00 24.59
N ILE A 575 -4.24 8.04 24.56
CA ILE A 575 -3.35 7.51 25.61
C ILE A 575 -2.80 8.65 26.47
N GLY A 576 -2.66 8.40 27.77
CA GLY A 576 -1.87 9.24 28.66
C GLY A 576 -2.68 10.24 29.49
N PRO A 577 -1.99 11.10 30.27
CA PRO A 577 -2.62 11.95 31.28
C PRO A 577 -3.48 13.07 30.70
N ASP A 578 -3.12 13.58 29.52
CA ASP A 578 -3.82 14.69 28.86
C ASP A 578 -4.94 14.22 27.90
N ARG A 579 -5.22 12.91 27.83
CA ARG A 579 -6.21 12.29 26.91
C ARG A 579 -7.57 12.98 26.84
N GLY A 580 -8.07 13.48 27.97
CA GLY A 580 -9.38 14.15 28.03
C GLY A 580 -9.46 15.47 27.25
N ARG A 581 -8.33 16.00 26.77
CA ARG A 581 -8.26 17.25 26.01
C ARG A 581 -8.45 17.07 24.51
N PHE A 582 -8.12 15.89 23.99
CA PHE A 582 -8.11 15.61 22.55
C PHE A 582 -8.95 14.39 22.17
N ALA A 583 -9.43 13.60 23.14
CA ALA A 583 -10.45 12.59 22.91
C ALA A 583 -11.80 13.24 22.57
N SER A 584 -12.41 12.76 21.48
CA SER A 584 -13.77 13.08 21.06
C SER A 584 -14.76 12.04 21.58
N PRO A 585 -16.08 12.35 21.65
CA PRO A 585 -17.10 11.35 21.97
C PRO A 585 -17.04 10.17 21.00
N GLY A 586 -16.87 8.95 21.54
CA GLY A 586 -16.71 7.72 20.75
C GLY A 586 -15.27 7.22 20.67
N ASP A 587 -14.28 8.04 21.05
CA ASP A 587 -12.89 7.60 21.17
C ASP A 587 -12.69 6.68 22.36
N LEU A 588 -11.69 5.79 22.23
CA LEU A 588 -11.21 4.99 23.34
C LEU A 588 -10.23 5.86 24.17
N SER A 589 -10.33 5.83 25.50
CA SER A 589 -9.54 6.72 26.36
C SER A 589 -8.92 5.94 27.51
N PHE A 590 -7.60 5.91 27.58
CA PHE A 590 -6.84 5.05 28.50
C PHE A 590 -5.71 5.79 29.19
N ALA A 591 -5.43 5.46 30.46
CA ALA A 591 -4.31 6.07 31.18
C ALA A 591 -2.95 5.66 30.60
N GLY A 592 -2.88 4.48 29.97
CA GLY A 592 -1.68 3.97 29.29
C GLY A 592 -2.01 2.89 28.27
N LEU A 593 -1.03 2.55 27.42
CA LEU A 593 -1.22 1.61 26.31
C LEU A 593 -1.67 0.21 26.76
N ARG A 594 -1.18 -0.32 27.90
CA ARG A 594 -1.55 -1.65 28.39
C ARG A 594 -3.05 -1.82 28.62
N GLU A 595 -3.74 -0.78 29.09
CA GLU A 595 -5.20 -0.80 29.25
C GLU A 595 -5.91 -0.91 27.90
N CYS A 596 -5.41 -0.17 26.89
CA CYS A 596 -5.89 -0.26 25.52
C CYS A 596 -5.73 -1.68 24.96
N LEU A 597 -4.54 -2.28 25.11
CA LEU A 597 -4.26 -3.64 24.63
C LEU A 597 -5.17 -4.68 25.28
N SER A 598 -5.48 -4.52 26.58
CA SER A 598 -6.43 -5.40 27.27
C SER A 598 -7.83 -5.36 26.66
N VAL A 599 -8.31 -4.17 26.26
CA VAL A 599 -9.62 -4.02 25.60
C VAL A 599 -9.57 -4.62 24.19
N LEU A 600 -8.55 -4.31 23.40
CA LEU A 600 -8.44 -4.81 22.03
C LEU A 600 -8.27 -6.35 21.96
N THR A 601 -7.65 -6.94 22.97
CA THR A 601 -7.55 -8.41 23.10
C THR A 601 -8.91 -9.06 23.33
N GLN A 602 -9.82 -8.39 24.06
CA GLN A 602 -11.19 -8.88 24.27
C GLN A 602 -12.07 -8.74 23.02
N GLU A 603 -11.67 -7.91 22.05
CA GLU A 603 -12.34 -7.79 20.75
C GLU A 603 -11.94 -8.90 19.74
N GLN A 604 -11.15 -9.89 20.15
CA GLN A 604 -10.88 -11.05 19.29
C GLN A 604 -12.20 -11.81 19.00
N PRO A 605 -12.55 -12.01 17.72
CA PRO A 605 -13.76 -12.73 17.32
C PRO A 605 -13.71 -14.22 17.66
#